data_AF-A0A2M8CP13-F1
#
_entry.id   AF-A0A2M8CP13-F1
#
_cell.length_a   1.000
_cell.length_b   1.000
_cell.length_c   1.000
_cell.angle_alpha   90.00
_cell.angle_beta   90.00
_cell.angle_gamma   90.00
#
_symmetry.space_group_name_H-M   'P 1'
#
loop_
_entity.id
_entity.type
_entity.pdbx_description
1 polymer ?
#
loop_
_entity_poly.entity_id
_entity_poly.type
_entity_poly.pdbx_seq_one_letter_code
_entity_poly.pdbx_strand_id
1 'polypeptide(L)'
;MDIGALLLLFAVVLGVAGFVARPFFERIRINVASPEEHELSSLLAERDRLITTLQELDFDHSLGKIPSDDYPTTRADLLQRAADALRRLDAFQISANADAAESRVESAVAARRADAAVGQTSAAPVAAPLDDDVLEDILAARRAARGDKSAGFCPKCGKPVLRSDKFCPHCGKGIK
;
A
#
# COMPACT_ATOMS: atom_id res chain seq x y z
N MET A 1 23.94 -48.09 -37.50
CA MET A 1 23.45 -47.44 -36.27
C MET A 1 22.04 -47.00 -36.54
N ASP A 2 21.08 -47.46 -35.74
CA ASP A 2 19.67 -47.17 -35.97
C ASP A 2 19.41 -45.67 -35.90
N ILE A 3 18.79 -45.13 -36.95
CA ILE A 3 18.46 -43.70 -37.08
C ILE A 3 17.66 -43.22 -35.85
N GLY A 4 16.84 -44.10 -35.27
CA GLY A 4 16.10 -43.81 -34.03
C GLY A 4 16.99 -43.52 -32.82
N ALA A 5 18.13 -44.22 -32.67
CA ALA A 5 19.06 -43.98 -31.57
C ALA A 5 19.75 -42.60 -31.71
N LEU A 6 20.06 -42.19 -32.94
CA LEU A 6 20.65 -40.87 -33.21
C LEU A 6 19.67 -39.73 -32.90
N LEU A 7 18.39 -39.88 -33.26
CA LEU A 7 17.36 -38.88 -32.98
C LEU A 7 17.09 -38.74 -31.47
N LEU A 8 17.06 -39.85 -30.74
CA LEU A 8 16.87 -39.86 -29.29
C LEU A 8 18.04 -39.15 -28.60
N LEU A 9 19.29 -39.47 -28.97
CA LEU A 9 20.48 -38.80 -28.46
C LEU A 9 20.40 -37.29 -28.69
N PHE A 10 20.06 -36.86 -29.91
CA PHE A 10 19.99 -35.44 -30.26
C PHE A 10 18.91 -34.69 -29.46
N ALA A 11 17.74 -35.30 -29.26
CA ALA A 11 16.67 -34.73 -28.45
C ALA A 11 17.08 -34.53 -26.98
N VAL A 12 17.78 -35.50 -26.39
CA VAL A 12 18.30 -35.38 -25.01
C VAL A 12 19.36 -34.27 -24.94
N VAL A 13 20.29 -34.23 -25.89
CA VAL A 13 21.34 -33.19 -25.94
C VAL A 13 20.72 -31.80 -26.05
N LEU A 14 19.72 -31.60 -26.91
CA LEU A 14 19.01 -30.33 -27.02
C LEU A 14 18.24 -29.95 -25.75
N GLY A 15 17.59 -30.92 -25.12
CA GLY A 15 16.88 -30.70 -23.86
C GLY A 15 17.82 -30.26 -22.74
N VAL A 16 18.96 -30.95 -22.58
CA VAL A 16 20.00 -30.60 -21.60
C VAL A 16 20.64 -29.27 -21.94
N ALA A 17 20.99 -29.03 -23.22
CA ALA A 17 21.55 -27.76 -23.67
C ALA A 17 20.60 -26.59 -23.39
N GLY A 18 19.29 -26.76 -23.64
CA GLY A 18 18.27 -25.77 -23.32
C GLY A 18 18.12 -25.53 -21.82
N PHE A 19 18.14 -26.59 -21.01
CA PHE A 19 18.10 -26.48 -19.55
C PHE A 19 19.31 -25.72 -18.98
N VAL A 20 20.52 -26.00 -19.50
CA VAL A 20 21.76 -25.32 -19.11
C VAL A 20 21.82 -23.88 -19.65
N ALA A 21 21.24 -23.62 -20.83
CA ALA A 21 21.19 -22.28 -21.42
C ALA A 21 20.14 -21.38 -20.75
N ARG A 22 19.10 -21.96 -20.14
CA ARG A 22 18.03 -21.23 -19.42
C ARG A 22 18.54 -20.13 -18.46
N PRO A 23 19.48 -20.38 -17.53
CA PRO A 23 20.00 -19.33 -16.64
C PRO A 23 20.73 -18.19 -17.37
N PHE A 24 21.26 -18.43 -18.57
CA PHE A 24 21.90 -17.38 -19.38
C PHE A 24 20.85 -16.48 -20.07
N PHE A 25 19.74 -17.05 -20.54
CA PHE A 25 18.64 -16.28 -21.13
C PHE A 25 17.80 -15.52 -20.09
N GLU A 26 17.66 -16.07 -18.87
CA GLU A 26 17.01 -15.37 -17.75
C GLU A 26 17.81 -14.13 -17.32
N ARG A 27 19.15 -14.21 -17.29
CA ARG A 27 20.03 -13.05 -16.99
C ARG A 27 19.92 -11.91 -18.02
N ILE A 28 19.68 -12.22 -19.29
CA ILE A 28 19.52 -11.20 -20.35
C ILE A 28 18.23 -10.38 -20.13
N ARG A 29 17.17 -10.96 -19.51
CA ARG A 29 15.95 -10.22 -19.16
C ARG A 29 16.08 -9.39 -17.89
N ILE A 30 17.03 -9.70 -17.01
CA ILE A 30 17.28 -8.98 -15.75
C ILE A 30 18.05 -7.68 -15.98
N ASN A 31 18.63 -7.46 -17.17
CA ASN A 31 19.44 -6.27 -17.44
C ASN A 31 18.64 -4.99 -17.77
N VAL A 32 17.32 -5.02 -17.55
CA VAL A 32 16.49 -3.81 -17.46
C VAL A 32 16.05 -3.67 -16.00
N ALA A 33 17.01 -3.74 -15.07
CA ALA A 33 16.77 -3.21 -13.74
C ALA A 33 16.33 -1.77 -13.91
N SER A 34 15.25 -1.38 -13.23
CA SER A 34 14.76 -0.01 -13.32
C SER A 34 15.90 0.94 -12.92
N PRO A 35 15.97 2.17 -13.46
CA PRO A 35 17.01 3.13 -13.09
C PRO A 35 17.09 3.32 -11.55
N GLU A 36 15.96 3.22 -10.87
CA GLU A 36 15.83 3.27 -9.40
C GLU A 36 16.49 2.08 -8.69
N GLU A 37 16.31 0.84 -9.20
CA GLU A 37 16.97 -0.35 -8.65
C GLU A 37 18.50 -0.28 -8.80
N HIS A 38 18.98 0.31 -9.90
CA HIS A 38 20.41 0.52 -10.11
C HIS A 38 20.98 1.56 -9.13
N GLU A 39 20.26 2.67 -8.93
CA GLU A 39 20.64 3.70 -7.96
C GLU A 39 20.66 3.15 -6.52
N LEU A 40 19.62 2.42 -6.12
CA LEU A 40 19.57 1.72 -4.82
C LEU A 40 20.74 0.76 -4.63
N SER A 41 21.03 -0.06 -5.64
CA SER A 41 22.15 -1.01 -5.60
C SER A 41 23.48 -0.28 -5.44
N SER A 42 23.66 0.86 -6.13
CA SER A 42 24.88 1.68 -6.01
C SER A 42 25.04 2.29 -4.61
N LEU A 43 23.95 2.80 -4.02
CA LEU A 43 23.95 3.37 -2.67
C LEU A 43 24.23 2.31 -1.59
N LEU A 44 23.69 1.10 -1.75
CA LEU A 44 23.98 -0.02 -0.85
C LEU A 44 25.46 -0.41 -0.91
N ALA A 45 26.04 -0.47 -2.12
CA ALA A 45 27.46 -0.75 -2.29
C ALA A 45 28.35 0.37 -1.70
N GLU A 46 27.94 1.64 -1.84
CA GLU A 46 28.64 2.77 -1.23
C GLU A 46 28.62 2.71 0.30
N ARG A 47 27.47 2.39 0.91
CA ARG A 47 27.34 2.17 2.36
C ARG A 47 28.31 1.08 2.84
N ASP A 48 28.29 -0.08 2.22
CA ASP A 48 29.10 -1.24 2.65
C ASP A 48 30.60 -0.95 2.51
N ARG A 49 30.98 -0.23 1.45
CA ARG A 49 32.34 0.25 1.26
C ARG A 49 32.77 1.19 2.40
N LEU A 50 31.96 2.21 2.72
CA LEU A 50 32.27 3.18 3.76
C LEU A 50 32.37 2.55 5.15
N ILE A 51 31.49 1.59 5.46
CA ILE A 51 31.53 0.84 6.73
C ILE A 51 32.83 0.05 6.82
N THR A 52 33.20 -0.66 5.76
CA THR A 52 34.46 -1.42 5.72
C THR A 52 35.66 -0.50 5.91
N THR A 53 35.70 0.64 5.20
CA THR A 53 36.80 1.61 5.34
C THR A 53 36.88 2.22 6.75
N LEU A 54 35.75 2.49 7.41
CA LEU A 54 35.74 2.94 8.80
C LEU A 54 36.28 1.87 9.75
N GLN A 55 35.91 0.61 9.55
CA GLN A 55 36.41 -0.51 10.36
C GLN A 55 37.93 -0.70 10.18
N GLU A 56 38.42 -0.60 8.94
CA GLU A 56 39.86 -0.66 8.65
C GLU A 56 40.61 0.50 9.31
N LEU A 57 40.08 1.72 9.25
CA LEU A 57 40.68 2.89 9.91
C LEU A 57 40.76 2.71 11.43
N ASP A 58 39.66 2.28 12.05
CA ASP A 58 39.60 2.03 13.50
C ASP A 58 40.58 0.92 13.90
N PHE A 59 40.73 -0.11 13.07
CA PHE A 59 41.69 -1.18 13.28
C PHE A 59 43.13 -0.69 13.16
N ASP A 60 43.47 0.06 12.12
CA ASP A 60 44.82 0.58 11.92
C ASP A 60 45.23 1.58 13.03
N HIS A 61 44.29 2.38 13.53
CA HIS A 61 44.52 3.20 14.73
C HIS A 61 44.73 2.35 15.99
N SER A 62 43.93 1.30 16.20
CA SER A 62 44.11 0.40 17.35
C SER A 62 45.46 -0.34 17.34
N LEU A 63 46.02 -0.57 16.15
CA LEU A 63 47.36 -1.13 15.94
C LEU A 63 48.48 -0.09 16.04
N GLY A 64 48.16 1.19 16.20
CA GLY A 64 49.14 2.29 16.25
C GLY A 64 49.80 2.61 14.92
N LYS A 65 49.24 2.18 13.78
CA LYS A 65 49.74 2.53 12.44
C LYS A 65 49.42 3.97 12.04
N ILE A 66 48.34 4.51 12.62
CA ILE A 66 47.85 5.86 12.32
C ILE A 66 48.08 6.74 13.55
N PRO A 67 48.72 7.92 13.40
CA PRO A 67 48.87 8.88 14.48
C PRO A 67 47.52 9.36 15.03
N SER A 68 47.48 9.61 16.35
CA SER A 68 46.26 10.10 17.02
C SER A 68 45.80 11.48 16.56
N ASP A 69 46.67 12.26 15.92
CA ASP A 69 46.36 13.60 15.41
C ASP A 69 45.56 13.54 14.09
N ASP A 70 45.83 12.55 13.23
CA ASP A 70 45.23 12.40 11.90
C ASP A 70 43.97 11.52 11.90
N TYR A 71 43.86 10.60 12.86
CA TYR A 71 42.71 9.72 13.03
C TYR A 71 41.35 10.47 13.17
N PRO A 72 41.18 11.45 14.08
CA PRO A 72 39.86 12.03 14.34
C PRO A 72 39.30 12.79 13.14
N THR A 73 40.16 13.46 12.37
CA THR A 73 39.73 14.22 11.18
C THR A 73 39.29 13.28 10.05
N THR A 74 40.08 12.25 9.77
CA THR A 74 39.77 11.23 8.75
C THR A 74 38.51 10.45 9.10
N ARG A 75 38.35 10.09 10.38
CA ARG A 75 37.16 9.39 10.87
C ARG A 75 35.90 10.24 10.76
N ALA A 76 35.99 11.53 11.06
CA ALA A 76 34.85 12.45 10.95
C ALA A 76 34.36 12.59 9.50
N ASP A 77 35.27 12.71 8.52
CA ASP A 77 34.91 12.77 7.09
C ASP A 77 34.23 11.48 6.61
N LEU A 78 34.79 10.31 6.96
CA LEU A 78 34.18 9.02 6.60
C LEU A 78 32.81 8.81 7.25
N LEU A 79 32.65 9.20 8.52
CA LEU A 79 31.36 9.14 9.21
C LEU A 79 30.32 10.05 8.57
N GLN A 80 30.71 11.25 8.16
CA GLN A 80 29.81 12.17 7.48
C GLN A 80 29.34 11.59 6.15
N ARG A 81 30.24 11.02 5.34
CA ARG A 81 29.88 10.35 4.08
C ARG A 81 28.96 9.16 4.31
N ALA A 82 29.23 8.34 5.33
CA ALA A 82 28.39 7.20 5.66
C ALA A 82 26.97 7.64 6.09
N ALA A 83 26.87 8.70 6.89
CA ALA A 83 25.58 9.28 7.28
C ALA A 83 24.81 9.81 6.08
N ASP A 84 25.48 10.46 5.12
CA ASP A 84 24.83 10.97 3.91
C ASP A 84 24.34 9.85 2.99
N ALA A 85 25.10 8.76 2.84
CA ALA A 85 24.65 7.57 2.11
C ALA A 85 23.42 6.93 2.75
N LEU A 86 23.40 6.82 4.09
CA LEU A 86 22.25 6.28 4.83
C LEU A 86 21.00 7.17 4.69
N ARG A 87 21.14 8.50 4.75
CA ARG A 87 20.01 9.43 4.53
C ARG A 87 19.39 9.27 3.14
N ARG A 88 20.20 9.03 2.11
CA ARG A 88 19.70 8.79 0.75
C ARG A 88 18.93 7.47 0.70
N LEU A 89 19.46 6.40 1.29
CA LEU A 89 18.77 5.11 1.37
C LEU A 89 17.44 5.21 2.12
N ASP A 90 17.40 5.94 3.23
CA ASP A 90 16.16 6.18 3.99
C ASP A 90 15.11 6.90 3.13
N ALA A 91 15.53 7.88 2.31
CA ALA A 91 14.62 8.59 1.40
C ALA A 91 14.02 7.65 0.35
N PHE A 92 14.82 6.77 -0.26
CA PHE A 92 14.31 5.74 -1.19
C PHE A 92 13.35 4.78 -0.49
N GLN A 93 13.67 4.36 0.73
CA GLN A 93 12.81 3.44 1.48
C GLN A 93 11.47 4.08 1.86
N ILE A 94 11.46 5.38 2.20
CA ILE A 94 10.23 6.13 2.45
C ILE A 94 9.38 6.25 1.18
N SER A 95 9.99 6.58 0.04
CA SER A 95 9.28 6.65 -1.26
C SER A 95 8.66 5.31 -1.60
N ALA A 96 9.45 4.23 -1.60
CA ALA A 96 8.97 2.89 -1.92
C ALA A 96 7.82 2.44 -1.00
N ASN A 97 7.88 2.79 0.29
CA ASN A 97 6.81 2.51 1.24
C ASN A 97 5.54 3.33 0.97
N ALA A 98 5.68 4.58 0.53
CA ALA A 98 4.57 5.45 0.15
C ALA A 98 3.88 4.92 -1.11
N ASP A 99 4.64 4.56 -2.15
CA ASP A 99 4.11 3.99 -3.39
C ASP A 99 3.39 2.66 -3.13
N ALA A 100 3.97 1.80 -2.28
CA ALA A 100 3.34 0.56 -1.85
C ALA A 100 2.09 0.79 -1.00
N ALA A 101 2.02 1.86 -0.21
CA ALA A 101 0.82 2.23 0.54
C ALA A 101 -0.28 2.75 -0.40
N GLU A 102 0.08 3.60 -1.36
CA GLU A 102 -0.84 4.14 -2.36
C GLU A 102 -1.47 3.02 -3.19
N SER A 103 -0.67 2.09 -3.74
CA SER A 103 -1.18 0.94 -4.50
C SER A 103 -2.14 0.05 -3.68
N ARG A 104 -1.87 -0.12 -2.37
CA ARG A 104 -2.78 -0.84 -1.46
C ARG A 104 -4.11 -0.11 -1.27
N VAL A 105 -4.09 1.23 -1.20
CA VAL A 105 -5.32 2.03 -1.10
C VAL A 105 -6.10 1.98 -2.41
N GLU A 106 -5.43 2.15 -3.55
CA GLU A 106 -6.07 2.10 -4.86
C GLU A 106 -6.75 0.77 -5.12
N SER A 107 -6.07 -0.36 -4.86
CA SER A 107 -6.65 -1.70 -5.00
C SER A 107 -7.85 -1.92 -4.07
N ALA A 108 -7.79 -1.44 -2.82
CA ALA A 108 -8.92 -1.52 -1.89
C ALA A 108 -10.11 -0.65 -2.35
N VAL A 109 -9.86 0.53 -2.92
CA VAL A 109 -10.90 1.38 -3.50
C VAL A 109 -11.51 0.74 -4.75
N ALA A 110 -10.69 0.15 -5.62
CA ALA A 110 -11.14 -0.57 -6.80
C ALA A 110 -12.05 -1.75 -6.41
N ALA A 111 -11.66 -2.53 -5.40
CA ALA A 111 -12.47 -3.62 -4.87
C ALA A 111 -13.83 -3.11 -4.34
N ARG A 112 -13.84 -2.04 -3.53
CA ARG A 112 -15.10 -1.43 -3.05
C ARG A 112 -15.98 -0.89 -4.17
N ARG A 113 -15.39 -0.33 -5.22
CA ARG A 113 -16.15 0.14 -6.40
C ARG A 113 -16.75 -1.02 -7.18
N ALA A 114 -16.01 -2.13 -7.32
CA ALA A 114 -16.52 -3.35 -7.92
C ALA A 114 -17.69 -3.94 -7.09
N ASP A 115 -17.53 -4.02 -5.77
CA ASP A 115 -18.59 -4.48 -4.86
C ASP A 115 -19.83 -3.56 -4.91
N ALA A 116 -19.64 -2.24 -4.99
CA ALA A 116 -20.73 -1.28 -5.15
C ALA A 116 -21.44 -1.42 -6.52
N ALA A 117 -20.70 -1.72 -7.59
CA ALA A 117 -21.28 -2.00 -8.90
C ALA A 117 -22.10 -3.31 -8.91
N VAL A 118 -21.67 -4.33 -8.16
CA VAL A 118 -22.41 -5.59 -7.95
C VAL A 118 -23.60 -5.41 -6.99
N GLY A 119 -23.51 -4.47 -6.04
CA GLY A 119 -24.63 -4.06 -5.19
C GLY A 119 -25.70 -3.26 -5.93
N GLN A 120 -25.35 -2.55 -7.01
CA GLN A 120 -26.29 -1.78 -7.84
C GLN A 120 -27.18 -2.65 -8.74
N THR A 121 -26.83 -3.92 -8.99
CA THR A 121 -27.75 -4.88 -9.64
C THR A 121 -28.76 -5.50 -8.66
N SER A 122 -28.63 -5.25 -7.36
CA SER A 122 -29.60 -5.64 -6.32
C SER A 122 -30.27 -4.45 -5.61
N ALA A 123 -29.80 -3.23 -5.85
CA ALA A 123 -30.55 -2.01 -5.52
C ALA A 123 -31.50 -1.68 -6.68
N ALA A 124 -32.80 -1.88 -6.44
CA ALA A 124 -33.87 -1.39 -7.30
C ALA A 124 -33.62 0.07 -7.73
N PRO A 125 -33.99 0.46 -8.97
CA PRO A 125 -33.56 1.71 -9.57
C PRO A 125 -34.13 2.91 -8.80
N VAL A 126 -33.26 3.65 -8.12
CA VAL A 126 -33.59 4.98 -7.58
C VAL A 126 -33.17 6.02 -8.61
N ALA A 127 -34.03 6.20 -9.62
CA ALA A 127 -34.19 7.44 -10.39
C ALA A 127 -35.28 7.25 -11.46
N ALA A 128 -36.48 6.83 -11.03
CA ALA A 128 -37.70 7.25 -11.71
C ALA A 128 -38.31 8.35 -10.82
N PRO A 129 -38.95 9.40 -11.38
CA PRO A 129 -39.83 10.22 -10.58
C PRO A 129 -40.94 9.30 -10.09
N LEU A 130 -40.81 8.82 -8.85
CA LEU A 130 -41.89 8.14 -8.18
C LEU A 130 -42.95 9.19 -7.97
N ASP A 131 -44.16 8.93 -8.47
CA ASP A 131 -45.33 9.73 -8.15
C ASP A 131 -45.35 9.93 -6.62
N ASP A 132 -45.52 11.17 -6.16
CA ASP A 132 -45.42 11.54 -4.74
C ASP A 132 -46.30 10.63 -3.85
N ASP A 133 -47.41 10.12 -4.40
CA ASP A 133 -48.33 9.18 -3.76
C ASP A 133 -47.66 7.83 -3.42
N VAL A 134 -46.84 7.28 -4.30
CA VAL A 134 -46.13 6.00 -4.06
C VAL A 134 -45.05 6.19 -3.00
N LEU A 135 -44.43 7.37 -2.96
CA LEU A 135 -43.44 7.71 -1.95
C LEU A 135 -44.08 7.86 -0.55
N GLU A 136 -45.24 8.52 -0.48
CA GLU A 136 -46.07 8.63 0.73
C GLU A 136 -46.45 7.24 1.28
N ASP A 137 -46.85 6.30 0.41
CA ASP A 137 -47.20 4.94 0.80
C ASP A 137 -46.00 4.15 1.39
N ILE A 138 -44.82 4.25 0.75
CA ILE A 138 -43.60 3.60 1.25
C ILE A 138 -43.18 4.20 2.60
N LEU A 139 -43.29 5.52 2.77
CA LEU A 139 -43.01 6.21 4.03
C LEU A 139 -44.02 5.83 5.12
N ALA A 140 -45.31 5.71 4.79
CA ALA A 140 -46.36 5.28 5.70
C ALA A 140 -46.13 3.85 6.18
N ALA A 141 -45.82 2.92 5.28
CA ALA A 141 -45.50 1.54 5.63
C ALA A 141 -44.29 1.45 6.59
N ARG A 142 -43.26 2.27 6.36
CA ARG A 142 -42.07 2.32 7.22
C ARG A 142 -42.35 2.93 8.59
N ARG A 143 -43.22 3.95 8.67
CA ARG A 143 -43.69 4.55 9.93
C ARG A 143 -44.56 3.58 10.73
N ALA A 144 -45.46 2.86 10.06
CA ALA A 144 -46.29 1.83 10.67
C ALA A 144 -45.45 0.67 11.24
N ALA A 145 -44.43 0.22 10.49
CA ALA A 145 -43.52 -0.83 10.92
C ALA A 145 -42.68 -0.47 12.16
N ARG A 146 -42.41 0.82 12.39
CA ARG A 146 -41.69 1.30 13.58
C ARG A 146 -42.58 1.45 14.81
N GLY A 147 -43.91 1.49 14.65
CA GLY A 147 -44.86 1.48 15.76
C GLY A 147 -44.74 2.66 16.74
N ASP A 148 -44.12 3.77 16.31
CA ASP A 148 -43.88 4.93 17.18
C ASP A 148 -45.20 5.67 17.46
N LYS A 149 -45.70 5.53 18.68
CA LYS A 149 -46.92 6.20 19.15
C LYS A 149 -46.61 7.67 19.48
N SER A 150 -47.56 8.56 19.21
CA SER A 150 -47.48 9.97 19.62
C SER A 150 -47.37 10.06 21.15
N ALA A 151 -46.38 10.81 21.64
CA ALA A 151 -46.15 11.05 23.07
C ALA A 151 -46.90 12.26 23.61
N GLY A 152 -47.64 12.97 22.75
CA GLY A 152 -48.30 14.24 23.08
C GLY A 152 -47.63 15.42 22.37
N PHE A 153 -47.67 16.59 23.01
CA PHE A 153 -47.18 17.86 22.45
C PHE A 153 -46.00 18.41 23.24
N CYS A 154 -45.06 19.04 22.54
CA CYS A 154 -43.92 19.70 23.16
C CYS A 154 -44.37 20.89 24.03
N PRO A 155 -43.93 20.99 25.30
CA PRO A 155 -44.35 22.07 26.20
C PRO A 155 -43.82 23.46 25.83
N LYS A 156 -42.85 23.57 24.90
CA LYS A 156 -42.29 24.86 24.46
C LYS A 156 -42.94 25.42 23.21
N CYS A 157 -43.19 24.58 22.22
CA CYS A 157 -43.66 25.02 20.91
C CYS A 157 -45.04 24.47 20.54
N GLY A 158 -45.63 23.62 21.38
CA GLY A 158 -46.97 23.06 21.19
C GLY A 158 -47.10 22.07 20.03
N LYS A 159 -46.00 21.69 19.36
CA LYS A 159 -46.02 20.75 18.22
C LYS A 159 -45.98 19.29 18.69
N PRO A 160 -46.58 18.34 17.93
CA PRO A 160 -46.62 16.94 18.32
C PRO A 160 -45.22 16.32 18.32
N VAL A 161 -44.98 15.39 19.25
CA VAL A 161 -43.70 14.70 19.43
C VAL A 161 -43.93 13.20 19.64
N LEU A 162 -42.99 12.37 19.22
CA LEU A 162 -43.09 10.91 19.31
C LEU A 162 -42.48 10.39 20.62
N ARG A 163 -42.89 9.19 21.06
CA ARG A 163 -42.36 8.58 22.30
C ARG A 163 -40.88 8.23 22.21
N SER A 164 -40.36 8.05 21.00
CA SER A 164 -38.95 7.80 20.74
C SER A 164 -38.10 9.08 20.72
N ASP A 165 -38.71 10.26 20.71
CA ASP A 165 -38.00 11.55 20.60
C ASP A 165 -37.43 11.99 21.95
N LYS A 166 -36.09 12.01 22.08
CA LYS A 166 -35.41 12.65 23.22
C LYS A 166 -35.41 14.18 23.16
N PHE A 167 -35.64 14.73 21.96
CA PHE A 167 -35.65 16.17 21.69
C PHE A 167 -36.76 16.50 20.70
N CYS A 168 -37.40 17.66 20.85
CA CYS A 168 -38.42 18.11 19.91
C CYS A 168 -37.80 18.40 18.54
N PRO A 169 -38.25 17.75 17.45
CA PRO A 169 -37.68 17.94 16.12
C PRO A 169 -37.89 19.34 15.56
N HIS A 170 -38.83 20.13 16.12
CA HIS A 170 -39.11 21.47 15.66
C HIS A 170 -38.43 22.60 16.44
N CYS A 171 -38.15 22.42 17.73
CA CYS A 171 -37.60 23.49 18.57
C CYS A 171 -36.33 23.09 19.34
N GLY A 172 -35.88 21.85 19.18
CA GLY A 172 -34.66 21.31 19.80
C GLY A 172 -34.71 21.13 21.32
N LYS A 173 -35.84 21.43 21.98
CA LYS A 173 -35.95 21.25 23.43
C LYS A 173 -35.97 19.77 23.78
N GLY A 174 -35.16 19.37 24.76
CA GLY A 174 -35.19 18.03 25.34
C GLY A 174 -36.55 17.70 25.94
N ILE A 175 -37.10 16.55 25.58
CA ILE A 175 -38.36 16.03 26.09
C ILE A 175 -37.97 14.82 26.95
N LYS A 176 -38.31 14.86 28.24
CA LYS A 176 -38.10 13.75 29.17
C LYS A 176 -39.34 12.88 29.23
#